data_AF-A0A257VWH9-F1
#
_entry.id   AF-A0A257VWH9-F1
#
_cell.length_a   1.000
_cell.length_b   1.000
_cell.length_c   1.000
_cell.angle_alpha   90.00
_cell.angle_beta   90.00
_cell.angle_gamma   90.00
#
_symmetry.space_group_name_H-M   'P 1'
#
loop_
_entity.id
_entity.type
_entity.pdbx_description
1 polymer ?
#
loop_
_entity_poly.entity_id
_entity_poly.type
_entity_poly.pdbx_seq_one_letter_code
_entity_poly.pdbx_strand_id
1 'polypeptide(L)'
;MTPLPILGPTNCDDCGYCCLGIGSPVLVYARWPGFEGTHPYRPADLPADLAAEIDEHFSGLLRGQEPQESCLWHDPITRRCRHHEFRPQVCRDYEIGSRACFSVRKQHGFRDGDAQG
;
A
#
# COMPACT_ATOMS: atom_id res chain seq x y z
N MET A 1 -3.15 23.27 14.88
CA MET A 1 -3.80 22.88 13.62
C MET A 1 -4.47 21.54 13.87
N THR A 2 -5.80 21.50 13.88
CA THR A 2 -6.54 20.25 14.00
C THR A 2 -6.57 19.59 12.61
N PRO A 3 -6.03 18.37 12.42
CA PRO A 3 -6.10 17.71 11.12
C PRO A 3 -7.57 17.50 10.74
N LEU A 4 -7.91 17.85 9.51
CA LEU A 4 -9.24 17.59 8.96
C LEU A 4 -9.45 16.08 8.87
N PRO A 5 -10.62 15.56 9.28
CA PRO A 5 -10.91 14.15 9.12
C PRO A 5 -10.91 13.81 7.63
N ILE A 6 -10.10 12.83 7.24
CA ILE A 6 -10.16 12.26 5.90
C ILE A 6 -11.47 11.48 5.85
N LEU A 7 -12.47 12.03 5.16
CA LEU A 7 -13.71 11.32 4.89
C LEU A 7 -13.40 10.25 3.83
N GLY A 8 -13.42 8.98 4.26
CA GLY A 8 -13.41 7.87 3.32
C GLY A 8 -14.65 7.94 2.41
N PRO A 9 -14.59 7.38 1.20
CA PRO A 9 -15.79 7.27 0.38
C PRO A 9 -16.83 6.43 1.12
N THR A 10 -18.11 6.74 0.92
CA THR A 10 -19.24 6.15 1.66
C THR A 10 -19.41 4.64 1.48
N ASN A 11 -18.57 4.01 0.65
CA ASN A 11 -18.52 2.59 0.34
C ASN A 11 -17.21 1.93 0.82
N CYS A 12 -16.40 2.63 1.63
CA CYS A 12 -15.21 2.07 2.25
C CYS A 12 -15.54 1.43 3.59
N ASP A 13 -15.42 0.12 3.66
CA ASP A 13 -15.69 -0.68 4.88
C ASP A 13 -14.44 -0.90 5.75
N ASP A 14 -13.33 -0.20 5.48
CA ASP A 14 -12.06 -0.37 6.20
C ASP A 14 -11.56 -1.83 6.29
N CYS A 15 -11.89 -2.64 5.28
CA CYS A 15 -11.55 -4.06 5.20
C CYS A 15 -10.05 -4.34 4.96
N GLY A 16 -9.28 -3.35 4.50
CA GLY A 16 -7.84 -3.48 4.24
C GLY A 16 -7.44 -4.33 3.03
N TYR A 17 -8.39 -4.94 2.31
CA TYR A 17 -8.06 -5.87 1.23
C TYR A 17 -7.35 -5.24 0.03
N CYS A 18 -7.52 -3.94 -0.21
CA CYS A 18 -6.73 -3.24 -1.23
C CYS A 18 -5.21 -3.26 -0.94
N CYS A 19 -4.80 -3.49 0.30
CA CYS A 19 -3.39 -3.65 0.70
C CYS A 19 -2.92 -5.12 0.75
N LEU A 20 -3.84 -6.10 0.70
CA LEU A 20 -3.54 -7.54 0.74
C LEU A 20 -3.51 -8.18 -0.65
N GLY A 21 -4.27 -7.65 -1.61
CA GLY A 21 -4.42 -8.27 -2.94
C GLY A 21 -3.50 -7.74 -4.05
N ILE A 22 -2.66 -6.74 -3.78
CA ILE A 22 -1.87 -6.02 -4.80
C ILE A 22 -0.36 -6.28 -4.68
N GLY A 23 0.06 -7.15 -3.76
CA GLY A 23 1.45 -7.27 -3.34
C GLY A 23 1.94 -6.00 -2.63
N SER A 24 3.16 -5.56 -2.93
CA SER A 24 3.79 -4.41 -2.28
C SER A 24 4.11 -3.28 -3.26
N PRO A 25 3.15 -2.38 -3.58
CA PRO A 25 3.34 -1.26 -4.49
C PRO A 25 4.51 -0.34 -4.14
N VAL A 26 4.90 -0.30 -2.87
CA VAL A 26 6.04 0.50 -2.39
C VAL A 26 7.39 0.02 -2.95
N LEU A 27 7.44 -1.18 -3.53
CA LEU A 27 8.58 -1.64 -4.32
C LEU A 27 9.00 -0.62 -5.39
N VAL A 28 8.06 0.12 -5.98
CA VAL A 28 8.36 1.15 -6.99
C VAL A 28 9.22 2.30 -6.46
N TYR A 29 9.44 2.35 -5.15
CA TYR A 29 10.35 3.29 -4.52
C TYR A 29 11.71 2.68 -4.23
N ALA A 30 11.86 1.35 -4.21
CA ALA A 30 13.10 0.68 -3.85
C ALA A 30 14.25 1.03 -4.82
N ARG A 31 15.47 1.06 -4.30
CA ARG A 31 16.68 1.21 -5.12
C ARG A 31 16.87 -0.03 -5.98
N TRP A 32 17.28 0.19 -7.24
CA TRP A 32 17.62 -0.88 -8.15
C TRP A 32 19.13 -1.15 -8.15
N PRO A 33 19.56 -2.43 -8.10
CA PRO A 33 20.96 -2.77 -8.27
C PRO A 33 21.51 -2.21 -9.59
N GLY A 34 22.59 -1.44 -9.53
CA GLY A 34 23.24 -0.86 -10.71
C GLY A 34 22.67 0.49 -11.18
N PHE A 35 21.70 1.08 -10.49
CA PHE A 35 21.27 2.46 -10.72
C PHE A 35 21.85 3.40 -9.64
N GLU A 36 22.67 4.36 -10.07
CA GLU A 36 23.18 5.41 -9.18
C GLU A 36 22.12 6.52 -9.05
N GLY A 37 21.38 6.51 -7.95
CA GLY A 37 20.41 7.55 -7.60
C GLY A 37 19.17 7.02 -6.89
N THR A 38 18.26 7.94 -6.53
CA THR A 38 16.91 7.62 -6.07
C THR A 38 16.02 7.19 -7.24
N HIS A 39 15.16 6.20 -7.01
CA HIS A 39 14.20 5.77 -8.04
C HIS A 39 13.29 6.94 -8.46
N PRO A 40 12.98 7.13 -9.76
CA PRO A 40 12.21 8.30 -10.23
C PRO A 40 10.81 8.43 -9.63
N TYR A 41 10.21 7.33 -9.18
CA TYR A 41 8.92 7.36 -8.50
C TYR A 41 9.03 7.59 -6.99
N ARG A 42 10.23 7.52 -6.40
CA ARG A 42 10.44 7.78 -4.97
C ARG A 42 10.19 9.28 -4.70
N PRO A 43 9.27 9.64 -3.80
CA PRO A 43 9.04 11.03 -3.43
C PRO A 43 10.31 11.67 -2.85
N ALA A 44 10.59 12.92 -3.21
CA ALA A 44 11.76 13.63 -2.71
C ALA A 44 11.68 13.97 -1.22
N ASP A 45 10.45 14.05 -0.69
CA ASP A 45 10.12 14.31 0.72
C ASP A 45 9.90 13.02 1.52
N LEU A 46 10.16 11.84 0.95
CA LEU A 46 10.07 10.58 1.68
C LEU A 46 11.12 10.56 2.82
N PRO A 47 10.71 10.36 4.08
CA PRO A 47 11.62 10.27 5.21
C PRO A 47 12.70 9.20 5.01
N ALA A 48 13.92 9.49 5.49
CA ALA A 48 15.09 8.63 5.27
C ALA A 48 14.95 7.24 5.92
N ASP A 49 14.25 7.15 7.04
CA ASP A 49 13.90 5.92 7.73
C ASP A 49 12.94 5.05 6.90
N LEU A 50 11.91 5.65 6.30
CA LEU A 50 11.00 4.93 5.39
C LEU A 50 11.71 4.49 4.10
N ALA A 51 12.61 5.33 3.58
CA ALA A 51 13.43 4.97 2.43
C ALA A 51 14.34 3.78 2.73
N ALA A 52 14.96 3.74 3.92
CA ALA A 52 15.79 2.64 4.38
C ALA A 52 14.96 1.36 4.61
N GLU A 53 13.78 1.46 5.23
CA GLU A 53 12.86 0.33 5.42
C GLU A 53 12.52 -0.34 4.08
N ILE A 54 12.15 0.46 3.07
CA ILE A 54 11.86 -0.04 1.72
C ILE A 54 13.11 -0.71 1.13
N ASP A 55 14.25 -0.03 1.14
CA ASP A 55 15.48 -0.55 0.53
C ASP A 55 15.93 -1.86 1.18
N GLU A 56 15.86 -1.97 2.50
CA GLU A 56 16.19 -3.19 3.24
C GLU A 56 15.21 -4.32 2.92
N HIS A 57 13.90 -4.04 2.92
CA HIS A 57 12.88 -5.05 2.69
C HIS A 57 12.94 -5.67 1.29
N PHE A 58 13.26 -4.87 0.27
CA PHE A 58 13.34 -5.35 -1.11
C PHE A 58 14.77 -5.63 -1.58
N SER A 59 15.78 -5.42 -0.73
CA SER A 59 17.18 -5.68 -1.08
C SER A 59 17.39 -7.16 -1.39
N GLY A 60 17.95 -7.44 -2.57
CA GLY A 60 18.30 -8.79 -2.99
C GLY A 60 17.15 -9.63 -3.53
N LEU A 61 15.93 -9.09 -3.62
CA LEU A 61 14.84 -9.75 -4.32
C LEU A 61 15.13 -9.79 -5.82
N LEU A 62 15.05 -10.99 -6.40
CA LEU A 62 14.98 -11.15 -7.85
C LEU A 62 13.54 -10.87 -8.33
N ARG A 63 13.37 -10.46 -9.59
CA ARG A 63 12.03 -10.28 -10.18
C ARG A 63 11.15 -11.52 -9.88
N GLY A 64 10.00 -11.29 -9.27
CA GLY A 64 9.03 -12.34 -8.94
C GLY A 64 9.16 -12.93 -7.53
N GLN A 65 10.16 -12.52 -6.74
CA GLN A 65 10.27 -12.90 -5.31
C GLN A 65 9.61 -11.88 -4.37
N GLU A 66 9.03 -10.83 -4.94
CA GLU A 66 8.27 -9.80 -4.24
C GLU A 66 7.13 -10.41 -3.39
N PRO A 67 6.93 -9.97 -2.14
CA PRO A 67 5.78 -10.37 -1.34
C PRO A 67 4.47 -10.07 -2.07
N GLN A 68 3.73 -11.13 -2.43
CA GLN A 68 2.45 -11.01 -3.13
C GLN A 68 1.25 -10.95 -2.17
N GLU A 69 1.43 -11.41 -0.92
CA GLU A 69 0.33 -11.61 0.02
C GLU A 69 -0.05 -10.35 0.81
N SER A 70 0.90 -9.41 0.98
CA SER A 70 0.63 -8.14 1.65
C SER A 70 1.68 -7.09 1.32
N CYS A 71 1.25 -5.83 1.31
CA CYS A 71 2.15 -4.69 1.20
C CYS A 71 2.97 -4.53 2.49
N LEU A 72 4.23 -4.10 2.35
CA LEU A 72 5.15 -3.76 3.47
C LEU A 72 4.49 -2.80 4.46
N TRP A 73 3.71 -1.83 3.97
CA TRP A 73 3.05 -0.82 4.79
C TRP A 73 1.63 -1.20 5.23
N HIS A 74 1.20 -2.45 5.03
CA HIS A 74 -0.07 -2.93 5.56
C HIS A 74 0.04 -3.15 7.07
N ASP A 75 -0.88 -2.56 7.84
CA ASP A 75 -1.06 -2.90 9.25
C ASP A 75 -2.17 -3.97 9.38
N PRO A 76 -1.83 -5.21 9.79
CA PRO A 76 -2.82 -6.29 9.92
C PRO A 76 -3.79 -6.08 11.08
N ILE A 77 -3.46 -5.24 12.07
CA ILE A 77 -4.32 -4.99 13.23
C ILE A 77 -5.40 -3.96 12.86
N THR A 78 -4.98 -2.78 12.40
CA THR A 78 -5.91 -1.70 12.04
C THR A 78 -6.50 -1.85 10.64
N ARG A 79 -5.95 -2.76 9.82
CA ARG A 79 -6.28 -3.00 8.41
C ARG A 79 -6.04 -1.79 7.51
N ARG A 80 -5.20 -0.85 7.94
CA ARG A 80 -4.91 0.40 7.24
C ARG A 80 -3.46 0.45 6.76
N CYS A 81 -3.17 1.40 5.88
CA CYS A 81 -1.80 1.69 5.48
C CYS A 81 -1.11 2.51 6.57
N ARG A 82 0.07 2.08 7.03
CA ARG A 82 0.87 2.77 8.05
C ARG A 82 1.36 4.14 7.58
N HIS A 83 1.64 4.29 6.28
CA HIS A 83 2.22 5.50 5.68
C HIS A 83 1.33 6.02 4.55
N HIS A 84 0.07 6.32 4.90
CA HIS A 84 -0.98 6.70 3.94
C HIS A 84 -0.59 7.91 3.06
N GLU A 85 0.13 8.88 3.63
CA GLU A 85 0.56 10.12 2.97
C GLU A 85 1.62 9.89 1.89
N PHE A 86 2.41 8.81 2.01
CA PHE A 86 3.49 8.44 1.08
C PHE A 86 3.08 7.36 0.10
N ARG A 87 1.78 7.04 0.00
CA ARG A 87 1.30 5.99 -0.90
C ARG A 87 1.77 6.21 -2.36
N PRO A 88 2.23 5.15 -3.05
CA PRO A 88 2.49 5.18 -4.49
C PRO A 88 1.28 5.62 -5.31
N GLN A 89 1.52 6.15 -6.51
CA GLN A 89 0.44 6.62 -7.40
C GLN A 89 -0.61 5.54 -7.65
N VAL A 90 -0.21 4.29 -7.89
CA VAL A 90 -1.15 3.17 -8.05
C VAL A 90 -2.10 2.98 -6.85
N CYS A 91 -1.66 3.29 -5.63
CA CYS A 91 -2.49 3.24 -4.43
C CYS A 91 -3.39 4.48 -4.27
N ARG A 92 -3.02 5.63 -4.86
CA ARG A 92 -3.82 6.87 -4.87
C ARG A 92 -4.91 6.82 -5.94
N ASP A 93 -4.56 6.28 -7.10
CA ASP A 93 -5.45 6.10 -8.25
C ASP A 93 -6.45 4.96 -8.03
N TYR A 94 -6.24 4.14 -6.99
CA TYR A 94 -7.15 3.05 -6.65
C TYR A 94 -8.50 3.58 -6.15
N GLU A 95 -9.50 3.52 -7.02
CA GLU A 95 -10.87 3.93 -6.71
C GLU A 95 -11.57 2.91 -5.80
N ILE A 96 -11.96 3.36 -4.61
CA ILE A 96 -12.68 2.55 -3.62
C ILE A 96 -14.14 2.35 -4.07
N GLY A 97 -14.61 1.10 -4.00
CA GLY A 97 -15.91 0.69 -4.55
C GLY A 97 -15.97 0.61 -6.07
N SER A 98 -14.82 0.71 -6.74
CA SER A 98 -14.72 0.31 -8.15
C SER A 98 -14.90 -1.19 -8.32
N ARG A 99 -15.01 -1.65 -9.58
CA ARG A 99 -15.02 -3.08 -9.92
C ARG A 99 -13.77 -3.80 -9.38
N ALA A 100 -12.61 -3.15 -9.35
CA ALA A 100 -11.38 -3.71 -8.81
C ALA A 100 -11.50 -3.92 -7.28
N CYS A 101 -12.06 -2.95 -6.57
CA CYS A 101 -12.36 -3.05 -5.13
C CYS A 101 -13.28 -4.23 -4.81
N PHE A 102 -14.41 -4.36 -5.52
CA PHE A 102 -15.31 -5.49 -5.32
C PHE A 102 -14.68 -6.84 -5.71
N SER A 103 -13.86 -6.87 -6.75
CA SER A 103 -13.18 -8.10 -7.19
C SER A 103 -12.22 -8.61 -6.12
N VAL A 104 -11.41 -7.72 -5.54
CA VAL A 104 -10.47 -8.06 -4.46
C VAL A 104 -11.23 -8.47 -3.19
N ARG A 105 -12.28 -7.75 -2.80
CA ARG A 105 -13.17 -8.15 -1.69
C ARG A 105 -13.71 -9.58 -1.87
N LYS A 106 -14.16 -9.92 -3.08
CA LYS A 106 -14.66 -11.26 -3.39
C LYS A 106 -13.56 -12.33 -3.30
N GLN A 107 -12.34 -12.02 -3.76
CA GLN A 107 -11.19 -12.96 -3.69
C GLN A 107 -10.81 -13.29 -2.25
N HIS A 108 -10.90 -12.31 -1.34
CA HIS A 108 -10.65 -12.50 0.09
C HIS A 108 -11.88 -12.92 0.89
N GLY A 109 -13.03 -13.14 0.23
CA GLY A 109 -14.25 -13.63 0.86
C GLY A 109 -14.93 -12.63 1.79
N PHE A 110 -14.86 -11.32 1.50
CA PHE A 110 -15.49 -10.25 2.27
C PHE A 110 -16.95 -10.57 2.59
N ARG A 111 -17.30 -10.47 3.88
CA ARG A 111 -18.66 -10.54 4.40
C ARG A 111 -18.98 -9.19 5.01
N ASP A 112 -20.25 -8.77 5.00
CA ASP A 112 -20.67 -7.45 5.49
C ASP A 112 -20.29 -7.18 6.97
N GLY A 113 -19.89 -8.19 7.75
CA GLY A 113 -19.36 -8.07 9.12
C GLY A 113 -17.83 -7.92 9.24
N ASP A 114 -17.09 -7.95 8.13
CA ASP A 114 -15.64 -7.64 8.12
C ASP A 114 -15.38 -6.13 8.10
N ALA A 115 -16.41 -5.33 7.83
CA ALA A 115 -16.44 -3.90 8.09
C ALA A 115 -16.36 -3.67 9.59
N GLN A 116 -15.35 -2.93 10.07
CA GLN A 116 -15.21 -2.68 11.51
C GLN A 116 -16.47 -1.97 12.04
N GLY A 117 -17.07 -2.55 13.08
CA GLY A 117 -18.00 -1.86 13.98
C GLY A 117 -17.30 -0.92 14.94
#